data_AF-A0A7V3REF0-F1
#
_entry.id   AF-A0A7V3REF0-F1
#
_cell.length_a   1.000
_cell.length_b   1.000
_cell.length_c   1.000
_cell.angle_alpha   90.00
_cell.angle_beta   90.00
_cell.angle_gamma   90.00
#
_symmetry.space_group_name_H-M   'P 1'
#
loop_
_entity.id
_entity.type
_entity.pdbx_description
1 polymer ?
#
loop_
_entity_poly.entity_id
_entity_poly.type
_entity_poly.pdbx_seq_one_letter_code
_entity_poly.pdbx_strand_id
1 'polypeptide(L)'
;MNDISVIKFKGQSKLTLEGYVGYFLITKDGDLKYDVLQYPLSLSSFVDFDVDKEFKIFQRKIPENRSKIIRTSSGFKELNSDLERYIKNKTSSDKVFKDKMMLAIKNEDLDVLNTFVTDFFDGWVKALKISVTVESMSYSDLSKQLSKIGNTDETLSILKRNDLQNFSEAYPIVDPISGKSINNFDVGEKIYFTVLRFSDDKSKDEMIKKSPNAFNGQGENISPLVGRLISKEFVPELGEDFTIIKIESQGNYFKALVLNSMNLMTASVGIPTFRNNEGKNNEGKNN
;
A
#
# COMPACT_ATOMS: atom_id res chain seq x y z
N MET A 1 3.69 -7.61 14.11
CA MET A 1 2.40 -6.97 13.78
C MET A 1 2.65 -6.18 12.51
N ASN A 2 1.86 -6.46 11.47
CA ASN A 2 2.05 -5.89 10.14
C ASN A 2 1.80 -4.37 10.18
N ASP A 3 2.44 -3.63 9.27
CA ASP A 3 2.44 -2.15 9.30
C ASP A 3 1.10 -1.58 8.80
N ILE A 4 0.43 -2.32 7.93
CA ILE A 4 -0.81 -1.94 7.27
C ILE A 4 -1.83 -3.06 7.44
N SER A 5 -3.05 -2.70 7.80
CA SER A 5 -4.22 -3.57 7.72
C SER A 5 -5.27 -2.96 6.82
N VAL A 6 -5.75 -3.73 5.85
CA VAL A 6 -6.78 -3.34 4.89
C VAL A 6 -8.02 -4.17 5.13
N ILE A 7 -9.11 -3.49 5.47
CA ILE A 7 -10.45 -4.07 5.53
C ILE A 7 -11.13 -3.79 4.21
N LYS A 8 -11.33 -4.81 3.38
CA LYS A 8 -12.09 -4.72 2.12
C LYS A 8 -13.52 -5.14 2.40
N PHE A 9 -14.49 -4.44 1.84
CA PHE A 9 -15.89 -4.79 2.05
C PHE A 9 -16.72 -4.64 0.79
N LYS A 10 -17.77 -5.47 0.71
CA LYS A 10 -18.82 -5.40 -0.30
C LYS A 10 -20.16 -5.58 0.39
N GLY A 11 -21.11 -4.71 0.10
CA GLY A 11 -22.43 -4.75 0.70
C GLY A 11 -23.55 -4.41 -0.26
N GLN A 12 -24.76 -4.77 0.13
CA GLN A 12 -25.99 -4.43 -0.59
C GLN A 12 -27.13 -4.13 0.36
N SER A 13 -27.90 -3.10 0.02
CA SER A 13 -29.17 -2.78 0.66
C SER A 13 -30.31 -3.19 -0.26
N LYS A 14 -31.10 -4.18 0.18
CA LYS A 14 -32.31 -4.59 -0.56
C LYS A 14 -33.43 -3.56 -0.46
N LEU A 15 -33.38 -2.66 0.52
CA LEU A 15 -34.39 -1.62 0.72
C LEU A 15 -34.18 -0.44 -0.25
N THR A 16 -32.93 -0.01 -0.43
CA THR A 16 -32.60 1.11 -1.32
C THR A 16 -32.19 0.67 -2.73
N LEU A 17 -32.03 -0.64 -2.96
CA LEU A 17 -31.57 -1.23 -4.22
C LEU A 17 -30.17 -0.73 -4.63
N GLU A 18 -29.30 -0.57 -3.64
CA GLU A 18 -27.95 -0.05 -3.81
C GLU A 18 -26.90 -1.07 -3.36
N GLY A 19 -25.76 -1.04 -4.04
CA GLY A 19 -24.55 -1.74 -3.67
C GLY A 19 -23.49 -0.78 -3.16
N TYR A 20 -22.60 -1.31 -2.32
CA TYR A 20 -21.51 -0.61 -1.67
C TYR A 20 -20.25 -1.46 -1.80
N VAL A 21 -19.15 -0.83 -2.14
CA VAL A 21 -17.85 -1.50 -2.17
C VAL A 21 -16.76 -0.53 -1.81
N GLY A 22 -15.80 -0.97 -1.00
CA GLY A 22 -14.76 -0.07 -0.54
C GLY A 22 -13.74 -0.75 0.34
N TYR A 23 -12.84 0.07 0.86
CA TYR A 23 -11.86 -0.37 1.85
C TYR A 23 -11.61 0.69 2.92
N PHE A 24 -11.17 0.21 4.09
CA PHE A 24 -10.49 1.00 5.11
C PHE A 24 -9.06 0.48 5.24
N LEU A 25 -8.08 1.35 5.01
CA LEU A 25 -6.67 1.08 5.23
C LEU A 25 -6.25 1.76 6.54
N ILE A 26 -5.78 0.97 7.49
CA ILE A 26 -5.34 1.44 8.80
C ILE A 26 -3.85 1.12 8.95
N THR A 27 -3.04 2.12 9.30
CA THR A 27 -1.63 1.88 9.65
C THR A 27 -1.51 1.49 11.11
N LYS A 28 -0.39 0.88 11.48
CA LYS A 28 -0.04 0.58 12.87
C LYS A 28 -0.11 1.80 13.80
N ASP A 29 0.18 2.99 13.29
CA ASP A 29 0.14 4.25 14.05
C ASP A 29 -1.28 4.83 14.17
N GLY A 30 -2.28 4.18 13.58
CA GLY A 30 -3.69 4.57 13.66
C GLY A 30 -4.12 5.57 12.59
N ASP A 31 -3.30 5.82 11.58
CA ASP A 31 -3.73 6.59 10.41
C ASP A 31 -4.75 5.79 9.61
N LEU A 32 -5.71 6.49 9.00
CA LEU A 32 -6.81 5.88 8.25
C LEU A 32 -6.91 6.52 6.87
N LYS A 33 -6.97 5.67 5.84
CA LYS A 33 -7.35 6.03 4.48
C LYS A 33 -8.52 5.15 4.04
N TYR A 34 -9.40 5.69 3.22
CA TYR A 34 -10.54 4.94 2.71
C TYR A 34 -10.86 5.37 1.28
N ASP A 35 -11.54 4.48 0.55
CA ASP A 35 -12.24 4.80 -0.68
C ASP A 35 -13.47 3.88 -0.76
N VAL A 36 -14.62 4.45 -1.08
CA VAL A 36 -15.90 3.75 -1.10
C VAL A 36 -16.69 4.22 -2.31
N LEU A 37 -17.35 3.26 -2.95
CA LEU A 37 -18.22 3.45 -4.09
C LEU A 37 -19.60 2.91 -3.75
N GLN A 38 -20.60 3.79 -3.90
CA GLN A 38 -22.00 3.43 -3.92
C GLN A 38 -22.52 3.44 -5.35
N TYR A 39 -23.34 2.44 -5.67
CA TYR A 39 -23.83 2.21 -7.02
C TYR A 39 -25.23 1.58 -6.98
N PRO A 40 -26.06 1.77 -8.02
CA PRO A 40 -27.35 1.10 -8.08
C PRO A 40 -27.14 -0.38 -8.43
N LEU A 41 -27.93 -1.28 -7.84
CA LEU A 41 -27.81 -2.71 -8.13
C LEU A 41 -28.09 -3.05 -9.60
N SER A 42 -28.83 -2.20 -10.33
CA SER A 42 -29.01 -2.35 -11.79
C SER A 42 -27.71 -2.25 -12.59
N LEU A 43 -26.67 -1.62 -12.02
CA LEU A 43 -25.34 -1.51 -12.60
C LEU A 43 -24.34 -2.50 -12.00
N SER A 44 -24.79 -3.51 -11.24
CA SER A 44 -23.90 -4.49 -10.60
C SER A 44 -23.00 -5.24 -11.59
N SER A 45 -23.42 -5.38 -12.85
CA SER A 45 -22.61 -5.98 -13.92
C SER A 45 -21.36 -5.17 -14.27
N PHE A 46 -21.37 -3.85 -14.06
CA PHE A 46 -20.19 -2.99 -14.19
C PHE A 46 -19.26 -3.07 -12.97
N VAL A 47 -19.73 -3.68 -11.88
CA VAL A 47 -19.11 -3.66 -10.56
C VAL A 47 -18.59 -5.06 -10.22
N ASP A 48 -17.54 -5.46 -10.92
CA ASP A 48 -16.80 -6.70 -10.63
C ASP A 48 -15.78 -6.46 -9.52
N PHE A 49 -16.21 -6.63 -8.27
CA PHE A 49 -15.33 -6.66 -7.11
C PHE A 49 -15.33 -8.04 -6.47
N ASP A 50 -14.13 -8.59 -6.44
CA ASP A 50 -13.75 -9.76 -5.68
C ASP A 50 -12.89 -9.26 -4.51
N VAL A 51 -13.45 -9.38 -3.30
CA VAL A 51 -12.83 -8.93 -2.04
C VAL A 51 -11.63 -9.80 -1.66
N ASP A 52 -11.44 -10.96 -2.29
CA ASP A 52 -10.32 -11.86 -2.03
C ASP A 52 -9.09 -11.54 -2.88
N LYS A 53 -9.21 -10.66 -3.89
CA LYS A 53 -8.05 -10.19 -4.67
C LYS A 53 -7.09 -9.36 -3.83
N GLU A 54 -5.81 -9.37 -4.20
CA GLU A 54 -4.77 -8.49 -3.65
C GLU A 54 -5.28 -7.04 -3.58
N PHE A 55 -5.05 -6.37 -2.44
CA PHE A 55 -5.57 -5.04 -2.14
C PHE A 55 -5.38 -4.05 -3.30
N LYS A 56 -4.21 -4.06 -3.92
CA LYS A 56 -3.91 -3.18 -5.05
C LYS A 56 -4.88 -3.34 -6.24
N ILE A 57 -5.22 -4.58 -6.60
CA ILE A 57 -6.15 -4.86 -7.71
C ILE A 57 -7.54 -4.33 -7.34
N PHE A 58 -7.93 -4.56 -6.07
CA PHE A 58 -9.19 -4.07 -5.53
C PHE A 58 -9.25 -2.53 -5.51
N GLN A 59 -8.21 -1.87 -5.01
CA GLN A 59 -8.09 -0.41 -4.89
C GLN A 59 -8.25 0.29 -6.26
N ARG A 60 -7.60 -0.23 -7.31
CA ARG A 60 -7.63 0.40 -8.64
C ARG A 60 -9.01 0.31 -9.31
N LYS A 61 -9.76 -0.75 -9.05
CA LYS A 61 -11.11 -0.94 -9.62
C LYS A 61 -12.13 0.09 -9.12
N ILE A 62 -11.95 0.69 -7.93
CA ILE A 62 -12.86 1.69 -7.36
C ILE A 62 -12.99 2.93 -8.26
N PRO A 63 -11.93 3.70 -8.54
CA PRO A 63 -12.03 4.88 -9.39
C PRO A 63 -12.40 4.54 -10.85
N GLU A 64 -11.95 3.40 -11.37
CA GLU A 64 -12.33 2.91 -12.72
C GLU A 64 -13.85 2.70 -12.82
N ASN A 65 -14.45 2.01 -11.84
CA ASN A 65 -15.88 1.72 -11.84
C ASN A 65 -16.71 2.95 -11.47
N ARG A 66 -16.24 3.78 -10.55
CA ARG A 66 -16.84 5.09 -10.24
C ARG A 66 -17.00 5.94 -11.50
N SER A 67 -15.94 6.02 -12.31
CA SER A 67 -15.95 6.78 -13.56
C SER A 67 -16.95 6.21 -14.58
N LYS A 68 -17.06 4.87 -14.69
CA LYS A 68 -18.05 4.21 -15.56
C LYS A 68 -19.48 4.51 -15.09
N ILE A 69 -19.76 4.35 -13.80
CA ILE A 69 -21.09 4.58 -13.22
C ILE A 69 -21.54 6.03 -13.41
N ILE A 70 -20.67 7.01 -13.13
CA ILE A 70 -21.00 8.44 -13.27
C ILE A 70 -21.32 8.78 -14.73
N ARG A 71 -20.63 8.17 -15.71
CA ARG A 71 -20.94 8.34 -17.13
C ARG A 71 -22.30 7.76 -17.51
N THR A 72 -22.70 6.66 -16.88
CA THR A 72 -23.98 5.98 -17.15
C THR A 72 -25.14 6.63 -16.39
N SER A 73 -24.90 7.24 -15.23
CA SER A 73 -25.93 7.83 -14.39
C SER A 73 -25.40 9.04 -13.62
N SER A 74 -25.75 10.24 -14.09
CA SER A 74 -25.23 11.51 -13.57
C SER A 74 -25.53 11.74 -12.09
N GLY A 75 -26.72 11.32 -11.61
CA GLY A 75 -27.15 11.47 -10.22
C GLY A 75 -26.30 10.69 -9.19
N PHE A 76 -25.45 9.77 -9.64
CA PHE A 76 -24.54 9.04 -8.74
C PHE A 76 -23.30 9.85 -8.36
N LYS A 77 -23.01 10.94 -9.08
CA LYS A 77 -21.90 11.82 -8.71
C LYS A 77 -22.20 12.54 -7.40
N GLU A 78 -23.38 13.16 -7.26
CA GLU A 78 -23.75 13.83 -6.01
C GLU A 78 -23.83 12.82 -4.86
N LEU A 79 -24.47 11.68 -5.09
CA LEU A 79 -24.67 10.65 -4.07
C LEU A 79 -23.35 10.06 -3.55
N ASN A 80 -22.36 9.78 -4.40
CA ASN A 80 -21.03 9.38 -3.94
C ASN A 80 -20.28 10.50 -3.21
N SER A 81 -20.50 11.77 -3.61
CA SER A 81 -19.90 12.93 -2.92
C SER A 81 -20.48 13.10 -1.51
N ASP A 82 -21.79 12.85 -1.34
CA ASP A 82 -22.45 12.90 -0.04
C ASP A 82 -22.05 11.71 0.85
N LEU A 83 -21.89 10.53 0.27
CA LEU A 83 -21.32 9.38 0.96
C LEU A 83 -19.89 9.68 1.45
N GLU A 84 -19.02 10.22 0.61
CA GLU A 84 -17.66 10.59 1.01
C GLU A 84 -17.65 11.56 2.20
N ARG A 85 -18.58 12.53 2.19
CA ARG A 85 -18.77 13.48 3.31
C ARG A 85 -19.26 12.78 4.56
N TYR A 86 -20.22 11.86 4.44
CA TYR A 86 -20.70 11.04 5.57
C TYR A 86 -19.54 10.27 6.21
N ILE A 87 -18.75 9.54 5.40
CA ILE A 87 -17.63 8.74 5.88
C ILE A 87 -16.58 9.65 6.55
N LYS A 88 -16.27 10.80 5.95
CA LYS A 88 -15.33 11.78 6.52
C LYS A 88 -15.79 12.26 7.91
N ASN A 89 -17.07 12.60 8.04
CA ASN A 89 -17.63 13.08 9.30
C ASN A 89 -17.67 11.96 10.35
N LYS A 90 -18.05 10.74 9.95
CA LYS A 90 -18.12 9.57 10.84
C LYS A 90 -16.73 9.19 11.37
N THR A 91 -15.73 9.12 10.49
CA THR A 91 -14.33 8.83 10.88
C THR A 91 -13.70 9.94 11.74
N SER A 92 -14.14 11.19 11.58
CA SER A 92 -13.66 12.30 12.40
C SER A 92 -14.33 12.37 13.79
N SER A 93 -15.60 11.94 13.88
CA SER A 93 -16.38 11.99 15.12
C SER A 93 -16.23 10.72 15.97
N ASP A 94 -16.14 9.55 15.34
CA ASP A 94 -15.93 8.27 16.01
C ASP A 94 -14.44 7.96 16.15
N LYS A 95 -13.82 8.57 17.17
CA LYS A 95 -12.39 8.41 17.44
C LYS A 95 -12.00 6.97 17.79
N VAL A 96 -12.93 6.15 18.27
CA VAL A 96 -12.66 4.76 18.70
C VAL A 96 -12.91 3.75 17.59
N PHE A 97 -13.48 4.15 16.45
CA PHE A 97 -13.73 3.26 15.31
C PHE A 97 -12.45 2.53 14.88
N LYS A 98 -11.34 3.26 14.74
CA LYS A 98 -10.06 2.69 14.30
C LYS A 98 -9.51 1.67 15.31
N ASP A 99 -9.55 2.01 16.59
CA ASP A 99 -9.05 1.16 17.67
C ASP A 99 -9.85 -0.15 17.75
N LYS A 100 -11.18 -0.06 17.61
CA LYS A 100 -12.08 -1.21 17.54
C LYS A 100 -11.74 -2.12 16.37
N MET A 101 -11.56 -1.56 15.18
CA MET A 101 -11.17 -2.33 13.99
C MET A 101 -9.81 -3.00 14.19
N MET A 102 -8.81 -2.29 14.69
CA MET A 102 -7.47 -2.84 14.93
C MET A 102 -7.47 -3.96 15.99
N LEU A 103 -8.27 -3.81 17.05
CA LEU A 103 -8.42 -4.86 18.06
C LEU A 103 -9.07 -6.11 17.48
N ALA A 104 -10.12 -5.95 16.68
CA ALA A 104 -10.80 -7.07 16.03
C ALA A 104 -9.89 -7.78 15.02
N ILE A 105 -9.08 -7.03 14.25
CA ILE A 105 -8.05 -7.60 13.36
C ILE A 105 -7.00 -8.38 14.15
N LYS A 106 -6.52 -7.83 15.27
CA LYS A 106 -5.53 -8.49 16.13
C LYS A 106 -6.06 -9.81 16.71
N ASN A 107 -7.36 -9.88 16.97
CA ASN A 107 -8.03 -11.07 17.49
C ASN A 107 -8.57 -12.00 16.40
N GLU A 108 -8.35 -11.67 15.11
CA GLU A 108 -8.84 -12.42 13.95
C GLU A 108 -10.37 -12.61 13.94
N ASP A 109 -11.12 -11.66 14.53
CA ASP A 109 -12.57 -11.74 14.68
C ASP A 109 -13.30 -11.05 13.52
N LEU A 110 -13.54 -11.82 12.45
CA LEU A 110 -14.22 -11.33 11.24
C LEU A 110 -15.69 -10.98 11.47
N ASP A 111 -16.38 -11.64 12.40
CA ASP A 111 -17.79 -11.36 12.69
C ASP A 111 -17.95 -10.01 13.38
N VAL A 112 -17.07 -9.70 14.33
CA VAL A 112 -16.98 -8.39 14.95
C VAL A 112 -16.60 -7.32 13.93
N LEU A 113 -15.67 -7.59 13.01
CA LEU A 113 -15.34 -6.66 11.94
C LEU A 113 -16.52 -6.39 11.00
N ASN A 114 -17.25 -7.42 10.59
CA ASN A 114 -18.47 -7.26 9.79
C ASN A 114 -19.49 -6.38 10.52
N THR A 115 -19.65 -6.58 11.83
CA THR A 115 -20.55 -5.76 12.67
C THR A 115 -20.11 -4.31 12.70
N PHE A 116 -18.83 -4.04 12.97
CA PHE A 116 -18.31 -2.67 13.00
C PHE A 116 -18.43 -1.94 11.65
N VAL A 117 -18.20 -2.64 10.53
CA VAL A 117 -18.38 -2.03 9.20
C VAL A 117 -19.86 -1.79 8.91
N THR A 118 -20.77 -2.68 9.30
CA THR A 118 -22.21 -2.45 9.17
C THR A 118 -22.67 -1.25 10.01
N ASP A 119 -22.33 -1.22 11.30
CA ASP A 119 -22.68 -0.14 12.23
C ASP A 119 -22.14 1.22 11.77
N PHE A 120 -20.99 1.21 11.08
CA PHE A 120 -20.43 2.42 10.49
C PHE A 120 -21.38 3.06 9.46
N PHE A 121 -22.15 2.26 8.72
CA PHE A 121 -23.09 2.71 7.68
C PHE A 121 -24.54 2.86 8.15
N ASP A 122 -24.89 2.52 9.40
CA ASP A 122 -26.27 2.56 9.90
C ASP A 122 -26.95 3.94 9.80
N GLY A 123 -26.16 5.01 9.91
CA GLY A 123 -26.65 6.39 9.74
C GLY A 123 -26.86 6.80 8.28
N TRP A 124 -26.34 6.02 7.33
CA TRP A 124 -26.43 6.25 5.89
C TRP A 124 -27.50 5.39 5.24
N VAL A 125 -27.49 4.08 5.52
CA VAL A 125 -28.38 3.11 4.88
C VAL A 125 -28.81 2.04 5.87
N LYS A 126 -30.12 1.73 5.87
CA LYS A 126 -30.69 0.67 6.72
C LYS A 126 -30.63 -0.70 6.05
N ALA A 127 -30.56 -1.75 6.86
CA ALA A 127 -30.58 -3.14 6.42
C ALA A 127 -29.48 -3.50 5.40
N LEU A 128 -28.29 -2.93 5.60
CA LEU A 128 -27.12 -3.22 4.79
C LEU A 128 -26.59 -4.61 5.13
N LYS A 129 -26.47 -5.47 4.12
CA LYS A 129 -25.77 -6.76 4.25
C LYS A 129 -24.38 -6.62 3.69
N ILE A 130 -23.37 -6.70 4.54
CA ILE A 130 -21.95 -6.58 4.19
C ILE A 130 -21.24 -7.93 4.33
N SER A 131 -20.23 -8.13 3.48
CA SER A 131 -19.16 -9.10 3.64
C SER A 131 -17.84 -8.35 3.70
N VAL A 132 -17.01 -8.70 4.67
CA VAL A 132 -15.68 -8.14 4.93
C VAL A 132 -14.60 -9.19 4.73
N THR A 133 -13.47 -8.78 4.17
CA THR A 133 -12.20 -9.52 4.22
C THR A 133 -11.09 -8.61 4.73
N VAL A 134 -10.06 -9.21 5.35
CA VAL A 134 -8.92 -8.48 5.89
C VAL A 134 -7.65 -8.95 5.21
N GLU A 135 -6.83 -8.00 4.80
CA GLU A 135 -5.48 -8.23 4.28
C GLU A 135 -4.50 -7.40 5.12
N SER A 136 -3.61 -8.06 5.86
CA SER A 136 -2.58 -7.38 6.65
C SER A 136 -1.21 -7.58 6.00
N MET A 137 -0.46 -6.50 5.78
CA MET A 137 0.78 -6.51 5.01
C MET A 137 1.80 -5.50 5.53
N SER A 138 3.08 -5.70 5.22
CA SER A 138 4.10 -4.67 5.45
C SER A 138 4.06 -3.61 4.35
N TYR A 139 4.70 -2.46 4.59
CA TYR A 139 4.92 -1.47 3.52
C TYR A 139 5.73 -2.06 2.34
N SER A 140 6.65 -2.98 2.61
CA SER A 140 7.41 -3.70 1.57
C SER A 140 6.51 -4.56 0.70
N ASP A 141 5.55 -5.28 1.30
CA ASP A 141 4.63 -6.14 0.56
C ASP A 141 3.70 -5.31 -0.34
N LEU A 142 3.17 -4.20 0.19
CA LEU A 142 2.41 -3.24 -0.61
C LEU A 142 3.24 -2.73 -1.80
N SER A 143 4.50 -2.38 -1.55
CA SER A 143 5.42 -1.89 -2.57
C SER A 143 5.74 -2.95 -3.64
N LYS A 144 5.92 -4.21 -3.25
CA LYS A 144 6.09 -5.36 -4.15
C LYS A 144 4.82 -5.66 -4.95
N GLN A 145 3.64 -5.50 -4.35
CA GLN A 145 2.39 -5.55 -5.11
C GLN A 145 2.42 -4.43 -6.15
N LEU A 146 2.71 -3.18 -5.73
CA LEU A 146 2.69 -1.97 -6.57
C LEU A 146 3.68 -1.99 -7.73
N SER A 147 4.88 -2.55 -7.53
CA SER A 147 5.90 -2.69 -8.59
C SER A 147 5.43 -3.49 -9.80
N LYS A 148 4.39 -4.33 -9.66
CA LYS A 148 3.77 -5.05 -10.77
C LYS A 148 2.82 -4.18 -11.63
N ILE A 149 2.51 -2.92 -11.24
CA ILE A 149 1.66 -2.05 -12.07
C ILE A 149 2.51 -1.56 -13.22
N GLY A 150 1.93 -1.58 -14.40
CA GLY A 150 2.59 -1.03 -15.56
C GLY A 150 3.63 -1.96 -16.15
N ASN A 151 3.83 -3.19 -15.61
CA ASN A 151 4.65 -4.24 -16.23
C ASN A 151 4.02 -4.70 -17.56
N THR A 152 4.11 -3.86 -18.57
CA THR A 152 3.86 -4.15 -19.98
C THR A 152 5.17 -4.57 -20.64
N ASP A 153 5.09 -5.21 -21.81
CA ASP A 153 6.29 -5.56 -22.58
C ASP A 153 7.17 -4.31 -22.86
N GLU A 154 6.55 -3.15 -23.08
CA GLU A 154 7.23 -1.87 -23.26
C GLU A 154 8.04 -1.46 -22.01
N THR A 155 7.43 -1.42 -20.82
CA THR A 155 8.16 -1.08 -19.58
C THR A 155 9.28 -2.06 -19.25
N LEU A 156 9.06 -3.36 -19.52
CA LEU A 156 10.06 -4.40 -19.32
C LEU A 156 11.24 -4.25 -20.30
N SER A 157 10.97 -3.82 -21.54
CA SER A 157 12.02 -3.56 -22.52
C SER A 157 12.93 -2.40 -22.10
N ILE A 158 12.35 -1.34 -21.52
CA ILE A 158 13.08 -0.17 -21.07
C ILE A 158 14.00 -0.51 -19.90
N LEU A 159 13.54 -1.31 -18.94
CA LEU A 159 14.38 -1.78 -17.82
C LEU A 159 15.55 -2.68 -18.26
N LYS A 160 15.52 -3.19 -19.51
CA LYS A 160 16.58 -4.02 -20.11
C LYS A 160 17.59 -3.22 -20.94
N ARG A 161 17.52 -1.89 -20.97
CA ARG A 161 18.53 -1.05 -21.65
C ARG A 161 19.94 -1.37 -21.16
N ASN A 162 20.92 -1.27 -22.06
CA ASN A 162 22.33 -1.60 -21.78
C ASN A 162 22.91 -0.80 -20.60
N ASP A 163 22.47 0.45 -20.39
CA ASP A 163 22.92 1.28 -19.26
C ASP A 163 22.31 0.87 -17.92
N LEU A 164 21.24 0.06 -17.94
CA LEU A 164 20.49 -0.41 -16.78
C LEU A 164 20.73 -1.89 -16.47
N GLN A 165 21.27 -2.67 -17.40
CA GLN A 165 21.34 -4.14 -17.29
C GLN A 165 22.14 -4.62 -16.07
N ASN A 166 23.15 -3.85 -15.65
CA ASN A 166 24.01 -4.18 -14.50
C ASN A 166 23.43 -3.72 -13.15
N PHE A 167 22.23 -3.12 -13.15
CA PHE A 167 21.60 -2.61 -11.93
C PHE A 167 20.62 -3.65 -11.43
N SER A 168 20.67 -3.92 -10.13
CA SER A 168 19.68 -4.74 -9.45
C SER A 168 18.30 -4.05 -9.50
N GLU A 169 17.22 -4.81 -9.45
CA GLU A 169 15.86 -4.27 -9.45
C GLU A 169 15.37 -4.05 -8.02
N ALA A 170 14.86 -2.86 -7.79
CA ALA A 170 14.25 -2.45 -6.55
C ALA A 170 12.91 -1.77 -6.80
N TYR A 171 12.16 -1.52 -5.74
CA TYR A 171 11.03 -0.60 -5.77
C TYR A 171 11.02 0.27 -4.52
N PRO A 172 10.81 1.59 -4.64
CA PRO A 172 10.67 2.45 -3.47
C PRO A 172 9.53 2.00 -2.56
N ILE A 173 9.70 2.22 -1.27
CA ILE A 173 8.65 1.97 -0.30
C ILE A 173 7.53 3.00 -0.47
N VAL A 174 6.31 2.52 -0.68
CA VAL A 174 5.11 3.34 -0.82
C VAL A 174 4.46 3.53 0.55
N ASP A 175 4.18 4.79 0.89
CA ASP A 175 3.34 5.16 2.01
C ASP A 175 2.03 5.77 1.48
N PRO A 176 0.91 5.04 1.53
CA PRO A 176 -0.34 5.48 0.93
C PRO A 176 -0.98 6.67 1.66
N ILE A 177 -0.50 7.06 2.85
CA ILE A 177 -1.08 8.11 3.68
C ILE A 177 -0.19 9.35 3.70
N SER A 178 1.07 9.21 4.10
CA SER A 178 1.96 10.34 4.41
C SER A 178 3.13 10.50 3.43
N GLY A 179 3.17 9.69 2.37
CA GLY A 179 4.22 9.76 1.35
C GLY A 179 4.11 10.97 0.42
N LYS A 180 5.17 11.20 -0.38
CA LYS A 180 5.22 12.23 -1.43
C LYS A 180 5.51 11.60 -2.79
N SER A 181 5.09 12.24 -3.88
CA SER A 181 5.41 11.80 -5.24
C SER A 181 6.92 11.78 -5.50
N ILE A 182 7.39 10.86 -6.35
CA ILE A 182 8.78 10.81 -6.82
C ILE A 182 9.24 12.14 -7.46
N ASN A 183 8.31 12.90 -8.03
CA ASN A 183 8.59 14.21 -8.61
C ASN A 183 9.14 15.19 -7.56
N ASN A 184 8.75 15.00 -6.29
CA ASN A 184 9.13 15.85 -5.16
C ASN A 184 10.37 15.34 -4.40
N PHE A 185 11.07 14.33 -4.91
CA PHE A 185 12.38 13.91 -4.39
C PHE A 185 13.50 14.50 -5.24
N ASP A 186 14.46 15.15 -4.62
CA ASP A 186 15.67 15.62 -5.28
C ASP A 186 16.72 14.52 -5.42
N VAL A 187 17.54 14.62 -6.47
CA VAL A 187 18.73 13.76 -6.60
C VAL A 187 19.66 14.08 -5.42
N GLY A 188 20.08 13.03 -4.71
CA GLY A 188 20.82 13.12 -3.46
C GLY A 188 19.97 12.84 -2.22
N GLU A 189 18.64 12.85 -2.32
CA GLU A 189 17.76 12.50 -1.19
C GLU A 189 17.82 11.00 -0.85
N LYS A 190 17.53 10.70 0.42
CA LYS A 190 17.36 9.32 0.89
C LYS A 190 16.07 8.74 0.34
N ILE A 191 16.13 7.48 -0.07
CA ILE A 191 14.96 6.71 -0.51
C ILE A 191 14.97 5.34 0.16
N TYR A 192 13.83 4.96 0.71
CA TYR A 192 13.59 3.63 1.24
C TYR A 192 13.15 2.73 0.10
N PHE A 193 13.67 1.51 0.01
CA PHE A 193 13.32 0.59 -1.06
C PHE A 193 13.33 -0.87 -0.61
N THR A 194 12.58 -1.70 -1.32
CA THR A 194 12.69 -3.16 -1.23
C THR A 194 13.40 -3.70 -2.46
N VAL A 195 14.25 -4.71 -2.28
CA VAL A 195 14.92 -5.38 -3.40
C VAL A 195 13.95 -6.38 -4.02
N LEU A 196 13.73 -6.26 -5.33
CA LEU A 196 12.93 -7.20 -6.09
C LEU A 196 13.78 -8.34 -6.64
N ARG A 197 14.96 -8.00 -7.18
CA ARG A 197 15.86 -8.95 -7.82
C ARG A 197 17.28 -8.40 -7.88
N PHE A 198 18.28 -9.25 -7.66
CA PHE A 198 19.68 -8.90 -7.89
C PHE A 198 20.09 -9.10 -9.35
N SER A 199 21.00 -8.27 -9.84
CA SER A 199 21.61 -8.42 -11.17
C SER A 199 22.48 -9.69 -11.28
N ASP A 200 23.16 -10.04 -10.19
CA ASP A 200 24.12 -11.13 -10.10
C ASP A 200 24.35 -11.56 -8.64
N ASP A 201 24.92 -12.76 -8.45
CA ASP A 201 25.16 -13.35 -7.13
C ASP A 201 26.19 -12.56 -6.30
N LYS A 202 27.16 -11.90 -6.95
CA LYS A 202 28.16 -11.09 -6.24
C LYS A 202 27.50 -9.90 -5.56
N SER A 203 26.63 -9.19 -6.28
CA SER A 203 25.85 -8.06 -5.74
C SER A 203 24.92 -8.52 -4.61
N LYS A 204 24.31 -9.70 -4.75
CA LYS A 204 23.49 -10.32 -3.69
C LYS A 204 24.31 -10.57 -2.42
N ASP A 205 25.44 -11.28 -2.54
CA ASP A 205 26.28 -11.65 -1.40
C ASP A 205 26.87 -10.41 -0.70
N GLU A 206 27.31 -9.42 -1.46
CA GLU A 206 27.78 -8.15 -0.90
C GLU A 206 26.69 -7.43 -0.10
N MET A 207 25.47 -7.39 -0.62
CA MET A 207 24.35 -6.73 0.05
C MET A 207 23.90 -7.49 1.31
N ILE A 208 23.86 -8.83 1.27
CA ILE A 208 23.57 -9.64 2.45
C ILE A 208 24.63 -9.43 3.53
N LYS A 209 25.93 -9.40 3.15
CA LYS A 209 27.03 -9.17 4.09
C LYS A 209 26.96 -7.78 4.74
N LYS A 210 26.62 -6.74 3.97
CA LYS A 210 26.57 -5.36 4.46
C LYS A 210 25.28 -5.06 5.24
N SER A 211 24.19 -5.80 4.98
CA SER A 211 22.88 -5.60 5.60
C SER A 211 22.22 -6.93 6.02
N PRO A 212 22.84 -7.72 6.92
CA PRO A 212 22.42 -9.10 7.21
C PRO A 212 20.99 -9.21 7.76
N ASN A 213 20.53 -8.20 8.50
CA ASN A 213 19.19 -8.17 9.09
C ASN A 213 18.08 -7.81 8.09
N ALA A 214 18.44 -7.41 6.86
CA ALA A 214 17.48 -7.07 5.82
C ALA A 214 17.11 -8.26 4.93
N PHE A 215 17.76 -9.41 5.10
CA PHE A 215 17.58 -10.60 4.28
C PHE A 215 17.32 -11.85 5.14
N ASN A 216 16.49 -12.77 4.64
CA ASN A 216 16.31 -14.09 5.26
C ASN A 216 17.42 -15.07 4.84
N GLY A 217 17.37 -16.32 5.35
CA GLY A 217 18.35 -17.36 5.03
C GLY A 217 18.40 -17.77 3.55
N GLN A 218 17.36 -17.44 2.77
CA GLN A 218 17.28 -17.65 1.32
C GLN A 218 17.82 -16.44 0.52
N GLY A 219 18.15 -15.35 1.21
CA GLY A 219 18.62 -14.10 0.62
C GLY A 219 17.49 -13.23 0.04
N GLU A 220 16.25 -13.45 0.44
CA GLU A 220 15.12 -12.59 0.07
C GLU A 220 15.06 -11.38 0.98
N ASN A 221 14.69 -10.22 0.41
CA ASN A 221 14.59 -8.98 1.18
C ASN A 221 13.32 -8.97 2.05
N ILE A 222 13.53 -8.94 3.37
CA ILE A 222 12.49 -8.97 4.41
C ILE A 222 12.31 -7.64 5.15
N SER A 223 13.27 -6.71 5.01
CA SER A 223 13.17 -5.36 5.59
C SER A 223 13.61 -4.33 4.55
N PRO A 224 12.97 -3.15 4.47
CA PRO A 224 13.43 -2.07 3.61
C PRO A 224 14.90 -1.74 3.81
N LEU A 225 15.57 -1.42 2.71
CA LEU A 225 16.90 -0.81 2.69
C LEU A 225 16.78 0.70 2.50
N VAL A 226 17.87 1.40 2.80
CA VAL A 226 17.99 2.86 2.61
C VAL A 226 19.11 3.12 1.62
N GLY A 227 18.79 3.86 0.56
CA GLY A 227 19.75 4.29 -0.44
C GLY A 227 19.63 5.79 -0.71
N ARG A 228 20.44 6.26 -1.65
CA ARG A 228 20.41 7.61 -2.18
C ARG A 228 19.88 7.59 -3.60
N LEU A 229 18.92 8.46 -3.90
CA LEU A 229 18.48 8.71 -5.26
C LEU A 229 19.62 9.36 -6.04
N ILE A 230 20.16 8.70 -7.06
CA ILE A 230 21.29 9.21 -7.85
C ILE A 230 20.89 9.69 -9.24
N SER A 231 19.71 9.29 -9.72
CA SER A 231 19.17 9.76 -11.00
C SER A 231 17.66 9.64 -11.03
N LYS A 232 17.01 10.59 -11.70
CA LYS A 232 15.63 10.52 -12.17
C LYS A 232 15.62 10.72 -13.68
N GLU A 233 14.93 9.85 -14.40
CA GLU A 233 14.87 9.88 -15.86
C GLU A 233 13.40 9.77 -16.29
N PHE A 234 12.97 10.75 -17.08
CA PHE A 234 11.72 10.70 -17.80
C PHE A 234 11.92 9.88 -19.09
N VAL A 235 10.99 8.96 -19.37
CA VAL A 235 11.05 8.12 -20.57
C VAL A 235 9.84 8.43 -21.45
N PRO A 236 10.02 9.20 -22.54
CA PRO A 236 8.93 9.66 -23.38
C PRO A 236 7.99 8.54 -23.86
N GLU A 237 8.55 7.35 -24.12
CA GLU A 237 7.82 6.17 -24.58
C GLU A 237 6.79 5.66 -23.56
N LEU A 238 6.97 5.97 -22.28
CA LEU A 238 6.04 5.59 -21.21
C LEU A 238 5.07 6.71 -20.81
N GLY A 239 5.17 7.87 -21.47
CA GLY A 239 4.41 9.07 -21.11
C GLY A 239 4.79 9.64 -19.74
N GLU A 240 4.09 10.70 -19.33
CA GLU A 240 4.32 11.45 -18.09
C GLU A 240 3.94 10.71 -16.80
N ASP A 241 3.48 9.47 -16.91
CA ASP A 241 3.00 8.67 -15.79
C ASP A 241 4.13 7.97 -15.04
N PHE A 242 5.29 7.78 -15.67
CA PHE A 242 6.39 7.00 -15.11
C PHE A 242 7.72 7.75 -15.07
N THR A 243 8.50 7.47 -14.04
CA THR A 243 9.88 7.92 -13.87
C THR A 243 10.78 6.72 -13.59
N ILE A 244 11.88 6.60 -14.32
CA ILE A 244 12.96 5.70 -13.94
C ILE A 244 13.82 6.37 -12.90
N ILE A 245 14.13 5.62 -11.86
CA ILE A 245 15.07 6.06 -10.84
C ILE A 245 16.25 5.11 -10.72
N LYS A 246 17.40 5.68 -10.38
CA LYS A 246 18.60 4.94 -10.01
C LYS A 246 18.90 5.22 -8.55
N ILE A 247 19.16 4.17 -7.78
CA ILE A 247 19.40 4.24 -6.34
C ILE A 247 20.77 3.64 -6.06
N GLU A 248 21.61 4.34 -5.31
CA GLU A 248 22.86 3.80 -4.77
C GLU A 248 22.66 3.43 -3.30
N SER A 249 23.13 2.27 -2.90
CA SER A 249 23.09 1.83 -1.51
C SER A 249 24.34 0.99 -1.21
N GLN A 250 25.21 1.53 -0.36
CA GLN A 250 26.40 0.84 0.14
C GLN A 250 27.31 0.31 -0.99
N GLY A 251 27.45 1.09 -2.08
CA GLY A 251 28.23 0.75 -3.27
C GLY A 251 27.52 -0.13 -4.28
N ASN A 252 26.28 -0.56 -4.01
CA ASN A 252 25.44 -1.30 -4.95
C ASN A 252 24.43 -0.39 -5.63
N TYR A 253 24.10 -0.70 -6.89
CA TYR A 253 23.23 0.12 -7.71
C TYR A 253 21.94 -0.60 -8.06
N PHE A 254 20.83 0.11 -7.87
CA PHE A 254 19.49 -0.38 -8.13
C PHE A 254 18.75 0.52 -9.11
N LYS A 255 17.81 -0.05 -9.84
CA LYS A 255 16.87 0.65 -10.72
C LYS A 255 15.44 0.34 -10.32
N ALA A 256 14.56 1.30 -10.56
CA ALA A 256 13.12 1.09 -10.46
C ALA A 256 12.39 1.95 -11.51
N LEU A 257 11.28 1.43 -12.02
CA LEU A 257 10.30 2.22 -12.77
C LEU A 257 9.16 2.56 -11.81
N VAL A 258 8.90 3.84 -11.59
CA VAL A 258 7.99 4.32 -10.55
C VAL A 258 6.87 5.13 -11.19
N LEU A 259 5.62 4.88 -10.77
CA LEU A 259 4.50 5.71 -11.18
C LEU A 259 4.54 7.04 -10.43
N ASN A 260 4.41 8.13 -11.16
CA ASN A 260 4.47 9.49 -10.61
C ASN A 260 3.33 9.79 -9.65
N SER A 261 2.21 9.07 -9.77
CA SER A 261 1.05 9.15 -8.87
C SER A 261 1.23 8.42 -7.53
N MET A 262 2.32 7.67 -7.35
CA MET A 262 2.57 6.94 -6.10
C MET A 262 3.16 7.84 -5.02
N ASN A 263 2.68 7.66 -3.79
CA ASN A 263 3.20 8.35 -2.61
C ASN A 263 4.33 7.51 -2.01
N LEU A 264 5.57 7.95 -2.16
CA LEU A 264 6.74 7.27 -1.63
C LEU A 264 7.05 7.76 -0.21
N MET A 265 7.55 6.86 0.63
CA MET A 265 7.89 7.12 2.02
C MET A 265 9.02 8.14 2.16
N THR A 266 8.85 9.13 3.06
CA THR A 266 9.77 10.27 3.23
C THR A 266 10.55 10.26 4.55
N ALA A 267 10.00 9.65 5.60
CA ALA A 267 10.64 9.51 6.90
C ALA A 267 10.16 8.21 7.59
N SER A 268 11.01 7.69 8.47
CA SER A 268 10.90 6.36 9.09
C SER A 268 9.63 6.18 9.93
N VAL A 269 8.61 5.54 9.36
CA VAL A 269 7.70 4.71 10.15
C VAL A 269 8.47 3.43 10.48
N GLY A 270 9.21 3.48 11.60
CA GLY A 270 9.96 2.37 12.17
C GLY A 270 10.81 1.55 11.20
N ILE A 271 12.02 2.03 10.84
CA ILE A 271 13.11 1.05 10.79
C ILE A 271 13.13 0.43 12.19
N PRO A 272 13.07 -0.90 12.35
CA PRO A 272 13.26 -1.50 13.66
C PRO A 272 14.59 -0.99 14.23
N THR A 273 14.51 -0.06 15.18
CA THR A 273 15.67 0.34 15.97
C THR A 273 15.88 -0.79 16.96
N PHE A 274 16.71 -1.75 16.58
CA PHE A 274 17.16 -2.76 17.51
C PHE A 274 17.98 -2.06 18.60
N ARG A 275 17.43 -1.99 19.81
CA ARG A 275 18.24 -1.79 21.00
C ARG A 275 19.25 -2.94 21.03
N ASN A 276 20.53 -2.62 20.83
CA ASN A 276 21.60 -3.51 21.24
C ASN A 276 21.37 -3.80 22.72
N ASN A 277 20.97 -5.04 23.04
CA ASN A 277 21.14 -5.57 24.38
C ASN A 277 22.64 -5.79 24.56
N GLU A 278 23.39 -4.72 24.81
CA GLU A 278 24.63 -4.85 25.57
C GLU A 278 24.23 -5.35 26.95
N GLY A 279 24.49 -6.63 27.18
CA GLY A 279 24.27 -7.29 28.45
C GLY A 279 24.96 -6.50 29.55
N LYS A 280 24.15 -5.89 30.42
CA LYS A 280 24.58 -5.58 31.78
C LYS A 280 24.85 -6.91 32.48
N ASN A 281 26.09 -7.39 32.41
CA ASN A 281 26.63 -8.28 33.42
C ASN A 281 26.77 -7.46 34.72
N ASN A 282 25.69 -7.43 35.51
CA ASN A 282 25.82 -7.21 36.93
C ASN A 282 26.41 -8.49 37.51
N GLU A 283 27.74 -8.52 37.64
CA GLU A 283 28.40 -9.43 38.58
C GLU A 283 27.91 -9.07 39.99
N GLY A 284 26.98 -9.89 40.49
CA GLY A 284 26.67 -9.96 41.90
C GLY A 284 27.92 -10.43 42.65
N LYS A 285 28.47 -9.53 43.46
CA LYS A 285 29.38 -9.87 44.55
C LYS A 285 28.72 -10.91 45.44
N ASN A 286 29.29 -12.11 45.49
CA ASN A 286 29.23 -12.98 46.65
C ASN A 286 30.66 -13.27 47.09
N ASN A 287 31.09 -12.55 48.12
CA ASN A 287 31.89 -13.02 49.26
C ASN A 287 32.00 -11.87 50.26
#